data_AF-A0A1G7NJX1-F1
#
_entry.id   AF-A0A1G7NJX1-F1
#
_cell.length_a   1.000
_cell.length_b   1.000
_cell.length_c   1.000
_cell.angle_alpha   90.00
_cell.angle_beta   90.00
_cell.angle_gamma   90.00
#
_symmetry.space_group_name_H-M   'P 1'
#
loop_
_entity.id
_entity.type
_entity.pdbx_description
1 polymer ?
#
loop_
_entity_poly.entity_id
_entity_poly.type
_entity_poly.pdbx_seq_one_letter_code
_entity_poly.pdbx_strand_id
1 'polypeptide(L)'
;MKPFAVAVMTVTFSASLLAQRQVAPHDFDQPGEHDTVIAGNQQKQSLTCASGAAVYVEGQENEVQVHGRCRFVRVQGNKNHVWVDQFTTVPVEGNDNVVFVSDPETRYSSRGNNNRFEKAKH
;
A
#
# COMPACT_ATOMS: atom_id res chain seq x y z
N MET A 1 34.09 -18.89 -43.87
CA MET A 1 33.59 -19.70 -42.74
C MET A 1 32.82 -18.77 -41.79
N LYS A 2 31.74 -19.28 -41.21
CA LYS A 2 30.53 -18.59 -40.70
C LYS A 2 30.76 -17.45 -39.66
N PRO A 3 29.93 -16.38 -39.67
CA PRO A 3 29.86 -15.42 -38.58
C PRO A 3 29.04 -15.98 -37.40
N PHE A 4 29.52 -15.76 -36.16
CA PHE A 4 28.79 -16.06 -34.94
C PHE A 4 27.60 -15.10 -34.78
N ALA A 5 26.39 -15.64 -34.85
CA ALA A 5 25.17 -14.91 -34.57
C ALA A 5 25.05 -14.68 -33.06
N VAL A 6 25.08 -13.41 -32.65
CA VAL A 6 24.65 -12.99 -31.31
C VAL A 6 23.11 -12.99 -31.34
N ALA A 7 22.50 -13.94 -30.64
CA ALA A 7 21.05 -13.99 -30.48
C ALA A 7 20.59 -12.81 -29.62
N VAL A 8 20.02 -11.78 -30.26
CA VAL A 8 19.29 -10.71 -29.58
C VAL A 8 17.99 -11.32 -29.08
N MET A 9 17.96 -11.68 -27.80
CA MET A 9 16.76 -12.16 -27.14
C MET A 9 15.83 -10.95 -26.90
N THR A 10 14.99 -10.66 -27.89
CA THR A 10 13.96 -9.62 -27.79
C THR A 10 12.93 -10.08 -26.76
N VAL A 11 13.05 -9.60 -25.53
CA VAL A 11 12.02 -9.77 -24.50
C VAL A 11 10.87 -8.83 -24.88
N THR A 12 9.84 -9.37 -25.50
CA THR A 12 8.60 -8.63 -25.76
C THR A 12 7.87 -8.46 -24.44
N PHE A 13 8.06 -7.30 -23.79
CA PHE A 13 7.21 -6.89 -22.68
C PHE A 13 5.83 -6.54 -23.24
N SER A 14 4.89 -7.48 -23.10
CA SER A 14 3.46 -7.20 -23.27
C SER A 14 3.04 -6.22 -22.17
N ALA A 15 3.02 -4.93 -22.48
CA ALA A 15 2.50 -3.91 -21.57
C ALA A 15 0.98 -4.05 -21.50
N SER A 16 0.50 -4.73 -20.46
CA SER A 16 -0.93 -4.73 -20.11
C SER A 16 -1.35 -3.30 -19.74
N LEU A 17 -2.20 -2.68 -20.57
CA LEU A 17 -2.85 -1.40 -20.31
C LEU A 17 -3.88 -1.56 -19.18
N LEU A 18 -3.44 -1.53 -17.94
CA LEU A 18 -4.23 -1.01 -16.82
C LEU A 18 -3.28 -0.09 -16.06
N ALA A 19 -3.60 1.20 -16.03
CA ALA A 19 -2.77 2.25 -15.46
C ALA A 19 -2.57 2.07 -13.94
N GLN A 20 -1.72 1.14 -13.55
CA GLN A 20 -1.04 1.19 -12.26
C GLN A 20 0.07 2.22 -12.43
N ARG A 21 -0.24 3.47 -12.08
CA ARG A 21 0.77 4.53 -11.98
C ARG A 21 1.90 3.97 -11.11
N GLN A 22 3.10 3.92 -11.66
CA GLN A 22 4.28 3.38 -10.99
C GLN A 22 4.42 4.04 -9.61
N VAL A 23 4.65 3.22 -8.59
CA VAL A 23 4.82 3.63 -7.18
C VAL A 23 5.94 4.66 -7.11
N ALA A 24 5.69 5.80 -6.45
CA ALA A 24 6.70 6.83 -6.32
C ALA A 24 7.78 6.34 -5.32
N PRO A 25 9.07 6.72 -5.50
CA PRO A 25 10.15 6.30 -4.60
C PRO A 25 9.91 6.66 -3.12
N HIS A 26 9.13 7.71 -2.87
CA HIS A 26 8.80 8.25 -1.55
C HIS A 26 7.63 7.55 -0.85
N ASP A 27 6.92 6.65 -1.53
CA ASP A 27 5.77 5.94 -0.93
C ASP A 27 6.20 4.94 0.16
N PHE A 28 7.52 4.72 0.32
CA PHE A 28 8.13 3.83 1.31
C PHE A 28 9.15 4.52 2.23
N ASP A 29 9.09 5.85 2.37
CA ASP A 29 9.97 6.60 3.29
C ASP A 29 9.74 6.19 4.77
N GLN A 30 10.78 6.33 5.60
CA GLN A 30 10.74 6.02 7.04
C GLN A 30 9.81 6.99 7.79
N PRO A 31 9.18 6.56 8.91
CA PRO A 31 8.32 7.43 9.71
C PRO A 31 9.05 8.67 10.23
N GLY A 32 8.44 9.84 10.07
CA GLY A 32 8.89 11.09 10.70
C GLY A 32 8.42 11.24 12.14
N GLU A 33 8.89 12.30 12.83
CA GLU A 33 8.59 12.59 14.24
C GLU A 33 7.08 12.75 14.55
N HIS A 34 6.29 13.14 13.55
CA HIS A 34 4.84 13.35 13.69
C HIS A 34 3.99 12.21 13.11
N ASP A 35 4.64 11.15 12.63
CA ASP A 35 3.95 10.00 12.05
C ASP A 35 3.60 8.98 13.13
N THR A 36 2.51 8.27 12.92
CA THR A 36 2.09 7.20 13.84
C THR A 36 2.52 5.86 13.30
N VAL A 37 3.17 5.06 14.13
CA VAL A 37 3.61 3.71 13.79
C VAL A 37 2.90 2.70 14.67
N ILE A 38 2.13 1.82 14.04
CA ILE A 38 1.51 0.65 14.66
C ILE A 38 2.33 -0.54 14.20
N ALA A 39 3.31 -0.93 15.00
CA ALA A 39 4.17 -2.07 14.72
C ALA A 39 3.84 -3.25 15.64
N GLY A 40 3.97 -4.46 15.11
CA GLY A 40 3.80 -5.71 15.84
C GLY A 40 2.76 -6.61 15.22
N ASN A 41 2.31 -7.61 15.98
CA ASN A 41 1.31 -8.57 15.52
C ASN A 41 0.03 -8.43 16.33
N GLN A 42 -1.11 -8.72 15.69
CA GLN A 42 -2.43 -8.79 16.31
C GLN A 42 -2.82 -7.51 17.07
N GLN A 43 -2.32 -6.36 16.62
CA GLN A 43 -2.67 -5.07 17.19
C GLN A 43 -4.10 -4.72 16.80
N LYS A 44 -4.86 -4.15 17.75
CA LYS A 44 -6.20 -3.61 17.51
C LYS A 44 -6.21 -2.16 17.92
N GLN A 45 -6.28 -1.24 16.96
CA GLN A 45 -6.18 0.19 17.21
C GLN A 45 -7.20 0.96 16.38
N SER A 46 -7.70 2.05 16.95
CA SER A 46 -8.47 3.07 16.24
C SER A 46 -7.85 4.42 16.57
N LEU A 47 -7.54 5.21 15.54
CA LEU A 47 -6.91 6.51 15.72
C LEU A 47 -7.46 7.52 14.73
N THR A 48 -7.40 8.78 15.14
CA THR A 48 -7.66 9.92 14.25
C THR A 48 -6.33 10.51 13.84
N CYS A 49 -6.11 10.56 12.53
CA CYS A 49 -4.90 11.09 11.97
C CYS A 49 -4.88 12.62 12.07
N ALA A 50 -3.76 13.16 12.55
CA ALA A 50 -3.50 14.59 12.47
C ALA A 50 -3.27 15.00 11.00
N SER A 51 -3.73 16.20 10.63
CA SER A 51 -3.57 16.70 9.26
C SER A 51 -2.09 16.74 8.87
N GLY A 52 -1.76 16.11 7.74
CA GLY A 52 -0.38 16.07 7.22
C GLY A 52 0.50 14.95 7.81
N ALA A 53 0.06 14.25 8.86
CA ALA A 53 0.75 13.08 9.38
C ALA A 53 0.56 11.86 8.46
N ALA A 54 1.46 10.89 8.58
CA ALA A 54 1.31 9.57 8.01
C ALA A 54 1.07 8.50 9.07
N VAL A 55 0.45 7.40 8.66
CA VAL A 55 0.23 6.23 9.50
C VAL A 55 0.90 5.03 8.86
N TYR A 56 1.67 4.30 9.66
CA TYR A 56 2.37 3.09 9.28
C TYR A 56 1.77 1.92 10.05
N VAL A 57 1.26 0.92 9.34
CA VAL A 57 0.75 -0.33 9.91
C VAL A 57 1.70 -1.44 9.50
N GLU A 58 2.49 -1.94 10.45
CA GLU A 58 3.58 -2.88 10.21
C GLU A 58 3.42 -4.16 11.02
N GLY A 59 3.57 -5.31 10.34
CA GLY A 59 3.58 -6.63 10.97
C GLY A 59 2.44 -7.51 10.50
N GLN A 60 1.82 -8.28 11.41
CA GLN A 60 0.91 -9.36 11.03
C GLN A 60 -0.43 -9.31 11.75
N GLU A 61 -1.51 -9.59 11.02
CA GLU A 61 -2.87 -9.74 11.59
C GLU A 61 -3.33 -8.51 12.39
N ASN A 62 -2.86 -7.32 12.03
CA ASN A 62 -3.29 -6.09 12.69
C ASN A 62 -4.68 -5.65 12.17
N GLU A 63 -5.52 -5.15 13.07
CA GLU A 63 -6.82 -4.56 12.77
C GLU A 63 -6.76 -3.07 13.15
N VAL A 64 -6.72 -2.19 12.15
CA VAL A 64 -6.49 -0.75 12.37
C VAL A 64 -7.54 0.10 11.70
N GLN A 65 -8.20 0.97 12.45
CA GLN A 65 -9.10 1.99 11.90
C GLN A 65 -8.40 3.35 11.93
N VAL A 66 -8.30 3.99 10.76
CA VAL A 66 -7.67 5.29 10.59
C VAL A 66 -8.73 6.28 10.11
N HIS A 67 -9.01 7.26 10.96
CA HIS A 67 -9.99 8.31 10.70
C HIS A 67 -9.30 9.63 10.35
N GLY A 68 -10.00 10.51 9.63
CA GLY A 68 -9.49 11.84 9.24
C GLY A 68 -8.57 11.82 8.02
N ARG A 69 -7.94 12.97 7.73
CA ARG A 69 -7.15 13.20 6.50
C ARG A 69 -5.64 13.09 6.76
N CYS A 70 -5.09 11.88 6.70
CA CYS A 70 -3.62 11.68 6.64
C CYS A 70 -3.10 12.05 5.26
N ARG A 71 -1.79 12.33 5.22
CA ARG A 71 -1.02 12.39 3.98
C ARG A 71 -1.01 11.03 3.25
N PHE A 72 -0.75 9.94 3.98
CA PHE A 72 -0.87 8.57 3.49
C PHE A 72 -1.03 7.57 4.64
N VAL A 73 -1.51 6.36 4.31
CA VAL A 73 -1.51 5.20 5.22
C VAL A 73 -0.74 4.07 4.55
N ARG A 74 0.43 3.74 5.08
CA ARG A 74 1.26 2.65 4.57
C ARG A 74 0.96 1.37 5.34
N VAL A 75 0.70 0.30 4.61
CA VAL A 75 0.47 -1.03 5.19
C VAL A 75 1.60 -1.95 4.74
N GLN A 76 2.34 -2.52 5.69
CA GLN A 76 3.45 -3.42 5.42
C GLN A 76 3.35 -4.70 6.25
N GLY A 77 3.33 -5.85 5.59
CA GLY A 77 3.40 -7.16 6.25
C GLY A 77 2.31 -8.11 5.76
N ASN A 78 1.73 -8.91 6.66
CA ASN A 78 0.84 -10.00 6.27
C ASN A 78 -0.52 -9.96 6.97
N LYS A 79 -1.60 -10.19 6.22
CA LYS A 79 -2.97 -10.34 6.77
C LYS A 79 -3.46 -9.16 7.62
N ASN A 80 -2.99 -7.95 7.34
CA ASN A 80 -3.48 -6.78 8.05
C ASN A 80 -4.83 -6.34 7.48
N HIS A 81 -5.76 -5.95 8.35
CA HIS A 81 -7.05 -5.36 8.02
C HIS A 81 -7.06 -3.89 8.42
N VAL A 82 -7.14 -2.99 7.44
CA VAL A 82 -7.05 -1.55 7.67
C VAL A 82 -8.26 -0.84 7.10
N TRP A 83 -8.96 -0.07 7.93
CA TRP A 83 -10.07 0.79 7.51
C TRP A 83 -9.60 2.23 7.41
N VAL A 84 -9.94 2.87 6.30
CA VAL A 84 -9.45 4.19 5.96
C VAL A 84 -10.59 5.04 5.41
N ASP A 85 -10.96 6.08 6.17
CA ASP A 85 -12.08 6.97 5.85
C ASP A 85 -11.79 7.96 4.71
N GLN A 86 -10.72 8.75 4.81
CA GLN A 86 -10.43 9.87 3.88
C GLN A 86 -8.93 10.00 3.61
N PHE A 87 -8.43 9.45 2.51
CA PHE A 87 -6.98 9.48 2.20
C PHE A 87 -6.69 9.63 0.72
N THR A 88 -5.56 10.28 0.43
CA THR A 88 -5.09 10.45 -0.95
C THR A 88 -4.33 9.24 -1.46
N THR A 89 -3.55 8.56 -0.62
CA THR A 89 -2.71 7.42 -1.04
C THR A 89 -2.59 6.35 0.05
N VAL A 90 -2.77 5.08 -0.32
CA VAL A 90 -2.57 3.90 0.54
C VAL A 90 -1.63 2.90 -0.14
N PRO A 91 -0.30 3.00 0.08
CA PRO A 91 0.65 1.99 -0.38
C PRO A 91 0.58 0.75 0.51
N VAL A 92 0.44 -0.42 -0.12
CA VAL A 92 0.39 -1.72 0.56
C VAL A 92 1.53 -2.60 0.06
N GLU A 93 2.32 -3.15 0.98
CA GLU A 93 3.39 -4.10 0.70
C GLU A 93 3.27 -5.36 1.56
N GLY A 94 3.45 -6.52 0.93
CA GLY A 94 3.42 -7.83 1.59
C GLY A 94 2.27 -8.70 1.09
N ASN A 95 1.72 -9.57 1.94
CA ASN A 95 0.77 -10.60 1.50
C ASN A 95 -0.57 -10.57 2.24
N ASP A 96 -1.64 -10.87 1.51
CA ASP A 96 -2.99 -11.09 2.05
C ASP A 96 -3.54 -9.92 2.89
N ASN A 97 -3.08 -8.69 2.68
CA ASN A 97 -3.60 -7.52 3.38
C ASN A 97 -4.94 -7.08 2.77
N VAL A 98 -5.84 -6.56 3.61
CA VAL A 98 -7.15 -6.06 3.19
C VAL A 98 -7.29 -4.63 3.65
N VAL A 99 -7.49 -3.72 2.71
CA VAL A 99 -7.74 -2.31 2.98
C VAL A 99 -9.18 -1.98 2.60
N PHE A 100 -9.94 -1.45 3.56
CA PHE A 100 -11.30 -0.99 3.38
C PHE A 100 -11.31 0.53 3.22
N VAL A 101 -11.65 1.02 2.02
CA VAL A 101 -11.66 2.44 1.67
C VAL A 101 -13.08 2.99 1.63
N SER A 102 -13.32 4.11 2.31
CA SER A 102 -14.61 4.83 2.27
C SER A 102 -14.64 5.89 1.17
N ASP A 103 -13.52 6.58 0.94
CA ASP A 103 -13.39 7.66 -0.04
C ASP A 103 -13.08 7.11 -1.45
N PRO A 104 -13.93 7.38 -2.48
CA PRO A 104 -13.71 6.93 -3.85
C PRO A 104 -12.50 7.58 -4.53
N GLU A 105 -12.00 8.70 -4.02
CA GLU A 105 -10.81 9.38 -4.57
C GLU A 105 -9.49 8.76 -4.08
N THR A 106 -9.55 7.83 -3.13
CA THR A 106 -8.39 7.15 -2.56
C THR A 106 -7.57 6.47 -3.66
N ARG A 107 -6.31 6.87 -3.81
CA ARG A 107 -5.34 6.15 -4.64
C ARG A 107 -4.70 5.04 -3.81
N TYR A 108 -4.41 3.91 -4.42
CA TYR A 108 -3.73 2.82 -3.75
C TYR A 108 -2.72 2.15 -4.69
N SER A 109 -1.70 1.57 -4.08
CA SER A 109 -0.74 0.72 -4.76
C SER A 109 -0.56 -0.56 -3.95
N SER A 110 -0.26 -1.66 -4.63
CA SER A 110 -0.04 -2.95 -3.98
C SER A 110 1.20 -3.61 -4.54
N ARG A 111 2.07 -4.05 -3.63
CA ARG A 111 3.25 -4.87 -3.89
C ARG A 111 3.16 -6.16 -3.07
N GLY A 112 3.52 -7.29 -3.67
CA GLY A 112 3.38 -8.61 -3.07
C GLY A 112 2.10 -9.32 -3.54
N ASN A 113 1.61 -10.29 -2.76
CA ASN A 113 0.58 -11.23 -3.23
C ASN A 113 -0.76 -11.05 -2.51
N ASN A 114 -1.87 -11.23 -3.21
CA ASN A 114 -3.23 -11.33 -2.64
C ASN A 114 -3.71 -10.15 -1.78
N ASN A 115 -3.11 -8.96 -1.90
CA ASN A 115 -3.66 -7.78 -1.24
C ASN A 115 -4.97 -7.37 -1.91
N ARG A 116 -5.96 -6.94 -1.13
CA ARG A 116 -7.27 -6.52 -1.60
C ARG A 116 -7.64 -5.13 -1.12
N PHE A 117 -8.35 -4.40 -1.98
CA PHE A 117 -8.95 -3.11 -1.67
C PHE A 117 -10.45 -3.26 -1.83
N GLU A 118 -11.17 -3.05 -0.73
CA GLU A 118 -12.62 -3.24 -0.67
C GLU A 118 -13.28 -1.92 -0.26
N LYS A 119 -14.51 -1.68 -0.72
CA LYS A 119 -15.28 -0.53 -0.24
C LYS A 119 -15.67 -0.79 1.22
N ALA A 120 -15.42 0.18 2.10
CA ALA A 120 -15.92 0.11 3.47
C ALA A 120 -17.45 0.00 3.44
N LYS A 121 -18.01 -1.02 4.10
CA LYS A 121 -19.45 -1.12 4.30
C LYS A 121 -19.83 -0.13 5.40
N HIS A 122 -20.67 0.84 5.03
CA HIS A 122 -21.27 1.81 5.96
C HIS A 122 -21.93 1.12 7.15
#